data_AF-A0A1I1WFA3-F1
#
_entry.id   AF-A0A1I1WFA3-F1
#
_cell.length_a   1.000
_cell.length_b   1.000
_cell.length_c   1.000
_cell.angle_alpha   90.00
_cell.angle_beta   90.00
_cell.angle_gamma   90.00
#
_symmetry.space_group_name_H-M   'P 1'
#
loop_
_entity.id
_entity.type
_entity.pdbx_description
1 polymer ?
#
loop_
_entity_poly.entity_id
_entity_poly.type
_entity_poly.pdbx_seq_one_letter_code
_entity_poly.pdbx_strand_id
1 'polypeptide(L)'
;MAWNGENRIIWAFTRLLNAPQYYVLKSLLMDDALAARVTENMASVMNPASMRRYVLRYWQETLALNLKGKKPTVELINLSIFGFSRGAAEARAFCNWLFEVCEPVHGGWEFAGIPIRVAFLGIFDTVASVGIPNAFSNSIVEGHQSWADDNMQIHPAVEQCVHFVAGHEVRASFPLDSVRVNGVYPGNAKEVMYPGAHSDLGGGYSSNAVGIAPEIANEMARIPGAQMYNDARIAGVPLVNWDGLLKTAQADFTVAPTTAADFNAYIKSSKITAGSVGQAHQQHMSLYLSYRYKYRNSINSLPFYQRASPSHKSFIRVTTDTFNKRMRALMNYSISPSDEK
;
A
#
# COMPACT_ATOMS: atom_id res chain seq x y z
N MET A 1 1.19 2.99 17.23
CA MET A 1 2.20 3.07 16.16
C MET A 1 1.66 3.68 14.84
N ALA A 2 0.61 4.51 14.87
CA ALA A 2 0.03 5.13 13.67
C ALA A 2 0.47 6.59 13.43
N TRP A 3 1.22 7.20 14.35
CA TRP A 3 1.48 8.65 14.38
C TRP A 3 2.76 9.13 13.67
N ASN A 4 3.62 8.22 13.22
CA ASN A 4 4.97 8.56 12.74
C ASN A 4 5.09 8.46 11.21
N GLY A 5 4.01 8.69 10.45
CA GLY A 5 4.02 8.62 8.98
C GLY A 5 4.97 9.67 8.39
N GLU A 6 4.82 10.92 8.82
CA GLU A 6 5.73 12.02 8.49
C GLU A 6 7.20 11.69 8.81
N ASN A 7 7.49 11.11 9.98
CA ASN A 7 8.85 10.69 10.34
C ASN A 7 9.43 9.68 9.34
N ARG A 8 8.62 8.73 8.86
CA ARG A 8 9.08 7.73 7.87
C ARG A 8 9.37 8.37 6.52
N ILE A 9 8.54 9.32 6.09
CA ILE A 9 8.76 10.09 4.87
C ILE A 9 10.08 10.87 4.97
N ILE A 10 10.30 11.59 6.08
CA ILE A 10 11.54 12.35 6.30
C ILE A 10 12.75 11.41 6.39
N TRP A 11 12.61 10.27 7.07
CA TRP A 11 13.67 9.27 7.13
C TRP A 11 14.06 8.80 5.73
N ALA A 12 13.11 8.59 4.81
CA ALA A 12 13.38 8.25 3.42
C ALA A 12 14.21 9.33 2.70
N PHE A 13 13.98 10.62 2.96
CA PHE A 13 14.85 11.70 2.44
C PHE A 13 16.29 11.58 2.94
N THR A 14 16.50 11.20 4.20
CA THR A 14 17.87 10.99 4.71
C THR A 14 18.58 9.85 3.97
N ARG A 15 17.84 8.81 3.58
CA ARG A 15 18.38 7.70 2.78
C ARG A 15 18.71 8.16 1.35
N LEU A 16 17.83 8.96 0.74
CA LEU A 16 18.05 9.58 -0.57
C LEU A 16 19.32 10.45 -0.58
N LEU A 17 19.56 11.23 0.47
CA LEU A 17 20.77 12.04 0.62
C LEU A 17 22.03 11.18 0.82
N ASN A 18 21.92 10.13 1.63
CA ASN A 18 23.03 9.23 1.91
C ASN A 18 23.47 8.40 0.70
N ALA A 19 22.56 8.04 -0.20
CA ALA A 19 22.88 7.16 -1.33
C ALA A 19 23.99 7.71 -2.26
N PRO A 20 23.90 8.93 -2.83
CA PRO A 20 24.97 9.49 -3.66
C PRO A 20 26.23 9.82 -2.84
N GLN A 21 26.09 10.30 -1.60
CA GLN A 21 27.23 10.51 -0.70
C GLN A 21 28.03 9.23 -0.51
N TYR A 22 27.37 8.14 -0.11
CA TYR A 22 28.02 6.86 0.14
C TYR A 22 28.61 6.28 -1.15
N TYR A 23 27.91 6.42 -2.28
CA TYR A 23 28.43 5.97 -3.57
C TYR A 23 29.78 6.61 -3.91
N VAL A 24 29.91 7.93 -3.76
CA VAL A 24 31.12 8.69 -4.13
C VAL A 24 32.19 8.67 -3.02
N LEU A 25 31.81 8.90 -1.77
CA LEU A 25 32.73 9.16 -0.66
C LEU A 25 32.92 7.99 0.31
N LYS A 26 32.13 6.92 0.17
CA LYS A 26 32.12 5.75 1.08
C LYS A 26 31.85 6.12 2.55
N SER A 27 31.16 7.25 2.77
CA SER A 27 30.71 7.73 4.07
C SER A 27 29.25 8.14 4.01
N LEU A 28 28.57 8.13 5.15
CA LEU A 28 27.19 8.63 5.26
C LEU A 28 27.22 10.13 5.49
N LEU A 29 26.26 10.85 4.87
CA LEU A 29 26.02 12.27 5.18
C LEU A 29 25.39 12.38 6.56
N MET A 30 24.48 11.46 6.86
CA MET A 30 23.83 11.30 8.15
C MET A 30 23.91 9.85 8.60
N ASP A 31 24.54 9.61 9.75
CA ASP A 31 24.36 8.34 10.45
C ASP A 31 22.92 8.23 11.00
N ASP A 32 22.57 7.07 11.55
CA ASP A 32 21.22 6.82 12.05
C ASP A 32 20.85 7.72 13.24
N ALA A 33 21.83 8.11 14.07
CA ALA A 33 21.58 9.01 15.20
C ALA A 33 21.25 10.43 14.74
N LEU A 34 22.00 10.96 13.76
CA LEU A 34 21.71 12.26 13.15
C LEU A 34 20.40 12.22 12.35
N ALA A 35 20.17 11.16 11.57
CA ALA A 35 18.93 10.99 10.82
C ALA A 35 17.70 10.94 11.74
N ALA A 36 17.79 10.24 12.88
CA ALA A 36 16.74 10.23 13.89
C ALA A 36 16.46 11.64 14.43
N ARG A 37 17.50 12.39 14.85
CA ARG A 37 17.35 13.77 15.34
C ARG A 37 16.75 14.71 14.29
N VAL A 38 17.23 14.64 13.04
CA VAL A 38 16.68 15.45 11.93
C VAL A 38 15.21 15.11 11.72
N THR A 39 14.88 13.83 11.71
CA THR A 39 13.51 13.33 11.56
C THR A 39 12.61 13.83 12.68
N GLU A 40 13.03 13.70 13.94
CA GLU A 40 12.27 14.15 15.12
C GLU A 40 12.08 15.67 15.16
N ASN A 41 13.10 16.44 14.76
CA ASN A 41 13.00 17.91 14.75
C ASN A 41 12.13 18.44 13.60
N MET A 42 12.12 17.75 12.46
CA MET A 42 11.32 18.12 11.30
C MET A 42 9.88 17.65 11.43
N ALA A 43 9.66 16.43 11.92
CA ALA A 43 8.33 15.84 12.09
C ALA A 43 7.62 16.50 13.27
N SER A 44 6.70 17.41 12.97
CA SER A 44 5.85 18.04 13.98
C SER A 44 4.61 18.59 13.32
N VAL A 45 3.45 18.32 13.94
CA VAL A 45 2.14 18.84 13.51
C VAL A 45 2.12 20.38 13.51
N MET A 46 3.05 21.02 14.23
CA MET A 46 3.20 22.47 14.29
C MET A 46 4.20 23.04 13.27
N ASN A 47 5.01 22.22 12.61
CA ASN A 47 6.00 22.72 11.66
C ASN A 47 5.33 23.02 10.31
N PRO A 48 5.40 24.26 9.81
CA PRO A 48 4.84 24.57 8.51
C PRO A 48 5.65 23.91 7.40
N ALA A 49 5.00 23.60 6.28
CA ALA A 49 5.65 23.00 5.10
C ALA A 49 6.87 23.79 4.60
N SER A 50 6.91 25.12 4.80
CA SER A 50 8.06 25.96 4.48
C SER A 50 9.31 25.59 5.29
N MET A 51 9.16 25.26 6.57
CA MET A 51 10.26 24.82 7.43
C MET A 51 10.83 23.49 6.93
N ARG A 52 9.95 22.53 6.58
CA ARG A 52 10.35 21.26 5.99
C ARG A 52 11.18 21.46 4.72
N ARG A 53 10.68 22.28 3.78
CA ARG A 53 11.39 22.58 2.53
C ARG A 53 12.75 23.22 2.79
N TYR A 54 12.82 24.16 3.73
CA TYR A 54 14.09 24.80 4.11
C TYR A 54 15.11 23.78 4.62
N VAL A 55 14.73 22.90 5.55
CA VAL A 55 15.66 21.89 6.09
C VAL A 55 16.07 20.87 5.02
N LEU A 56 15.15 20.43 4.17
CA LEU A 56 15.48 19.53 3.06
C LEU A 56 16.46 20.16 2.07
N ARG A 57 16.27 21.44 1.71
CA ARG A 57 17.18 22.17 0.82
C ARG A 57 18.57 22.36 1.45
N TYR A 58 18.65 22.70 2.74
CA TYR A 58 19.93 22.79 3.46
C TYR A 58 20.77 21.52 3.32
N TRP A 59 20.13 20.35 3.45
CA TRP A 59 20.83 19.07 3.31
C TRP A 59 21.17 18.72 1.85
N GLN A 60 20.35 19.13 0.89
CA GLN A 60 20.70 19.03 -0.53
C GLN A 60 21.93 19.88 -0.88
N GLU A 61 21.99 21.12 -0.39
CA GLU A 61 23.15 22.00 -0.57
C GLU A 61 24.41 21.41 0.07
N THR A 62 24.28 20.84 1.28
CA THR A 62 25.37 20.15 1.96
C THR A 62 25.88 18.96 1.14
N LEU A 63 24.96 18.15 0.58
CA LEU A 63 25.31 17.05 -0.31
C LEU A 63 26.04 17.56 -1.57
N ALA A 64 25.49 18.58 -2.24
CA ALA A 64 26.09 19.16 -3.44
C ALA A 64 27.52 19.67 -3.18
N LEU A 65 27.75 20.33 -2.05
CA LEU A 65 29.08 20.79 -1.63
C LEU A 65 30.04 19.63 -1.37
N ASN A 66 29.59 18.57 -0.69
CA ASN A 66 30.42 17.39 -0.42
C ASN A 66 30.85 16.67 -1.71
N LEU A 67 29.98 16.62 -2.71
CA LEU A 67 30.22 15.94 -3.99
C LEU A 67 31.02 16.80 -4.98
N LYS A 68 31.11 18.12 -4.77
CA LYS A 68 31.77 19.03 -5.70
C LYS A 68 33.23 18.63 -5.97
N GLY A 69 33.54 18.39 -7.25
CA GLY A 69 34.88 18.00 -7.70
C GLY A 69 35.31 16.58 -7.33
N LYS A 70 34.40 15.75 -6.79
CA LYS A 70 34.68 14.36 -6.43
C LYS A 70 34.37 13.40 -7.57
N LYS A 71 35.03 12.24 -7.56
CA LYS A 71 34.84 11.16 -8.54
C LYS A 71 34.53 9.85 -7.81
N PRO A 72 33.71 8.95 -8.40
CA PRO A 72 32.97 9.11 -9.66
C PRO A 72 31.89 10.20 -9.58
N THR A 73 31.50 10.77 -10.73
CA THR A 73 30.39 11.73 -10.82
C THR A 73 29.07 10.96 -10.86
N VAL A 74 28.08 11.40 -10.08
CA VAL A 74 26.72 10.83 -10.14
C VAL A 74 25.97 11.52 -11.26
N GLU A 75 25.60 10.76 -12.30
CA GLU A 75 24.95 11.31 -13.49
C GLU A 75 23.42 11.31 -13.39
N LEU A 76 22.86 10.38 -12.60
CA LEU A 76 21.41 10.22 -12.43
C LEU A 76 21.09 9.52 -11.11
N ILE A 77 20.08 10.02 -10.41
CA ILE A 77 19.38 9.30 -9.35
C ILE A 77 18.09 8.72 -9.95
N ASN A 78 18.03 7.39 -10.08
CA ASN A 78 16.85 6.69 -10.56
C ASN A 78 16.11 6.02 -9.40
N LEU A 79 14.93 6.53 -9.04
CA LEU A 79 14.14 6.04 -7.91
C LEU A 79 13.05 5.07 -8.33
N SER A 80 12.93 4.00 -7.55
CA SER A 80 11.80 3.06 -7.59
C SER A 80 11.29 2.88 -6.17
N ILE A 81 10.02 3.18 -5.96
CA ILE A 81 9.43 3.32 -4.63
C ILE A 81 8.30 2.32 -4.50
N PHE A 82 8.28 1.60 -3.37
CA PHE A 82 7.25 0.62 -3.07
C PHE A 82 6.61 0.92 -1.72
N GLY A 83 5.29 0.69 -1.61
CA GLY A 83 4.58 0.89 -0.36
C GLY A 83 3.32 0.05 -0.27
N PHE A 84 2.96 -0.36 0.94
CA PHE A 84 1.71 -1.05 1.24
C PHE A 84 0.97 -0.31 2.37
N SER A 85 -0.35 -0.20 2.29
CA SER A 85 -1.18 0.38 3.34
C SER A 85 -0.83 1.85 3.56
N ARG A 86 -0.58 2.24 4.83
CA ARG A 86 0.00 3.53 5.18
C ARG A 86 1.37 3.78 4.54
N GLY A 87 2.17 2.73 4.32
CA GLY A 87 3.44 2.87 3.59
C GLY A 87 3.25 3.26 2.11
N ALA A 88 2.11 2.90 1.49
CA ALA A 88 1.76 3.41 0.16
C ALA A 88 1.36 4.89 0.21
N ALA A 89 0.68 5.32 1.27
CA ALA A 89 0.36 6.74 1.46
C ALA A 89 1.65 7.55 1.70
N GLU A 90 2.55 7.03 2.53
CA GLU A 90 3.88 7.60 2.78
C GLU A 90 4.70 7.68 1.48
N ALA A 91 4.65 6.67 0.61
CA ALA A 91 5.32 6.69 -0.69
C ALA A 91 4.76 7.77 -1.63
N ARG A 92 3.43 7.94 -1.70
CA ARG A 92 2.78 8.99 -2.49
C ARG A 92 3.15 10.38 -1.97
N ALA A 93 3.08 10.57 -0.66
CA ALA A 93 3.46 11.83 -0.01
C ALA A 93 4.94 12.14 -0.19
N PHE A 94 5.82 11.13 -0.07
CA PHE A 94 7.25 11.27 -0.36
C PHE A 94 7.49 11.78 -1.79
N CYS A 95 6.82 11.22 -2.80
CA CYS A 95 6.94 11.70 -4.19
C CYS A 95 6.53 13.17 -4.32
N ASN A 96 5.38 13.56 -3.76
CA ASN A 96 4.93 14.95 -3.82
C ASN A 96 5.91 15.90 -3.11
N TRP A 97 6.37 15.54 -1.90
CA TRP A 97 7.33 16.35 -1.15
C TRP A 97 8.70 16.40 -1.83
N LEU A 98 9.10 15.35 -2.54
CA LEU A 98 10.37 15.31 -3.26
C LEU A 98 10.38 16.40 -4.34
N PHE A 99 9.31 16.50 -5.12
CA PHE A 99 9.22 17.49 -6.19
C PHE A 99 8.89 18.92 -5.68
N GLU A 100 8.51 19.11 -4.42
CA GLU A 100 8.51 20.45 -3.79
C GLU A 100 9.93 21.02 -3.57
N VAL A 101 10.93 20.14 -3.50
CA VAL A 101 12.33 20.50 -3.18
C VAL A 101 13.32 20.14 -4.29
N CYS A 102 12.86 19.52 -5.37
CA CYS A 102 13.64 19.37 -6.59
C CYS A 102 13.52 20.61 -7.46
N GLU A 103 14.58 20.93 -8.20
CA GLU A 103 14.60 22.06 -9.12
C GLU A 103 14.24 21.58 -10.53
N PRO A 104 13.30 22.24 -11.24
CA PRO A 104 12.99 21.91 -12.62
C PRO A 104 14.08 22.41 -13.55
N VAL A 105 14.74 21.50 -14.28
CA VAL A 105 15.87 21.80 -15.17
C VAL A 105 15.69 21.09 -16.50
N HIS A 106 15.68 21.84 -17.60
CA HIS A 106 15.60 21.32 -18.98
C HIS A 106 14.46 20.31 -19.23
N GLY A 107 13.30 20.50 -18.59
CA GLY A 107 12.16 19.58 -18.71
C GLY A 107 12.25 18.33 -17.83
N GLY A 108 13.32 18.19 -17.04
CA GLY A 108 13.48 17.20 -15.98
C GLY A 108 13.57 17.86 -14.60
N TRP A 109 14.13 17.10 -13.65
CA TRP A 109 14.26 17.51 -12.26
C TRP A 109 15.67 17.24 -11.75
N GLU A 110 16.16 18.08 -10.86
CA GLU A 110 17.41 17.88 -10.15
C GLU A 110 17.20 17.84 -8.63
N PHE A 111 17.97 16.98 -7.96
CA PHE A 111 18.07 16.89 -6.50
C PHE A 111 19.53 17.10 -6.13
N ALA A 112 19.85 18.15 -5.36
CA ALA A 112 21.23 18.53 -5.04
C ALA A 112 22.13 18.72 -6.28
N GLY A 113 21.59 19.24 -7.39
CA GLY A 113 22.29 19.43 -8.66
C GLY A 113 22.58 18.13 -9.43
N ILE A 114 21.92 17.03 -9.06
CA ILE A 114 22.00 15.74 -9.75
C ILE A 114 20.65 15.47 -10.42
N PRO A 115 20.61 15.13 -11.72
CA PRO A 115 19.37 14.70 -12.37
C PRO A 115 18.69 13.58 -11.59
N ILE A 116 17.37 13.70 -11.39
CA ILE A 116 16.57 12.73 -10.65
C ILE A 116 15.30 12.37 -11.40
N ARG A 117 14.92 11.09 -11.34
CA ARG A 117 13.64 10.58 -11.86
C ARG A 117 13.02 9.61 -10.88
N VAL A 118 11.68 9.58 -10.84
CA VAL A 118 10.91 8.51 -10.19
C VAL A 118 10.36 7.61 -11.28
N ALA A 119 11.11 6.57 -11.63
CA ALA A 119 10.77 5.68 -12.73
C ALA A 119 9.57 4.78 -12.41
N PHE A 120 9.45 4.35 -11.15
CA PHE A 120 8.40 3.42 -10.75
C PHE A 120 7.88 3.68 -9.34
N LEU A 121 6.55 3.74 -9.20
CA LEU A 121 5.84 3.78 -7.93
C LEU A 121 4.89 2.58 -7.83
N GLY A 122 5.30 1.52 -7.14
CA GLY A 122 4.54 0.30 -6.93
C GLY A 122 3.84 0.30 -5.57
N ILE A 123 2.53 0.51 -5.55
CA ILE A 123 1.76 0.66 -4.31
C ILE A 123 0.66 -0.38 -4.16
N PHE A 124 0.40 -0.78 -2.92
CA PHE A 124 -0.65 -1.73 -2.55
C PHE A 124 -1.60 -1.08 -1.55
N ASP A 125 -2.89 -1.09 -1.89
CA ASP A 125 -4.03 -0.76 -1.04
C ASP A 125 -3.78 0.47 -0.14
N THR A 126 -3.59 1.63 -0.76
CA THR A 126 -3.26 2.85 -0.03
C THR A 126 -4.33 3.20 0.99
N VAL A 127 -3.91 3.43 2.23
CA VAL A 127 -4.76 3.90 3.33
C VAL A 127 -4.05 5.07 4.01
N ALA A 128 -4.54 6.29 3.82
CA ALA A 128 -3.96 7.51 4.40
C ALA A 128 -4.46 7.87 5.81
N SER A 129 -5.58 7.28 6.24
CA SER A 129 -6.28 7.69 7.47
C SER A 129 -5.74 7.05 8.76
N VAL A 130 -6.00 7.75 9.88
CA VAL A 130 -5.98 7.16 11.24
C VAL A 130 -7.42 6.86 11.62
N GLY A 131 -7.92 5.68 11.24
CA GLY A 131 -9.19 5.23 11.79
C GLY A 131 -9.04 4.92 13.28
N ILE A 132 -9.69 5.69 14.15
CA ILE A 132 -10.20 5.16 15.43
C ILE A 132 -11.65 4.72 15.16
N PRO A 133 -11.92 3.43 14.94
CA PRO A 133 -13.30 2.96 14.91
C PRO A 133 -13.98 3.31 16.24
N ASN A 134 -15.15 3.96 16.18
CA ASN A 134 -16.04 4.20 17.31
C ASN A 134 -15.54 5.15 18.42
N ALA A 135 -14.68 6.13 18.13
CA ALA A 135 -14.31 7.15 19.14
C ALA A 135 -15.51 7.99 19.62
N PHE A 136 -16.54 8.15 18.79
CA PHE A 136 -17.79 8.82 19.14
C PHE A 136 -18.97 8.02 18.59
N SER A 137 -19.95 7.68 19.44
CA SER A 137 -21.19 7.07 18.98
C SER A 137 -21.86 8.03 17.99
N ASN A 138 -21.92 7.60 16.73
CA ASN A 138 -22.52 8.27 15.57
C ASN A 138 -21.64 9.23 14.73
N SER A 139 -20.32 9.23 14.88
CA SER A 139 -19.44 10.00 13.98
C SER A 139 -18.27 9.18 13.46
N ILE A 140 -18.19 9.00 12.14
CA ILE A 140 -16.94 8.60 11.48
C ILE A 140 -16.13 9.88 11.35
N VAL A 141 -15.07 10.03 12.14
CA VAL A 141 -14.06 11.07 11.86
C VAL A 141 -13.15 10.49 10.77
N GLU A 142 -13.60 10.61 9.52
CA GLU A 142 -12.76 10.40 8.34
C GLU A 142 -11.89 11.63 8.17
N GLY A 143 -10.57 11.44 8.29
CA GLY A 143 -9.59 12.48 8.02
C GLY A 143 -8.26 11.84 7.69
N HIS A 144 -7.58 12.33 6.66
CA HIS A 144 -6.20 11.95 6.42
C HIS A 144 -5.32 12.50 7.55
N GLN A 145 -4.12 11.94 7.70
CA GLN A 145 -3.10 12.64 8.48
C GLN A 145 -2.69 13.91 7.75
N SER A 146 -2.26 14.94 8.48
CA SER A 146 -1.89 16.23 7.89
C SER A 146 -0.82 16.15 6.79
N TRP A 147 0.06 15.14 6.84
CA TRP A 147 1.07 14.89 5.81
C TRP A 147 0.51 14.22 4.54
N ALA A 148 -0.67 13.61 4.62
CA ALA A 148 -1.34 12.96 3.51
C ALA A 148 -2.39 13.86 2.83
N ASP A 149 -2.90 14.88 3.55
CA ASP A 149 -3.73 15.94 2.95
C ASP A 149 -3.00 16.56 1.74
N ASP A 150 -3.71 16.65 0.61
CA ASP A 150 -3.21 17.08 -0.71
C ASP A 150 -1.97 16.34 -1.25
N ASN A 151 -1.59 15.23 -0.63
CA ASN A 151 -0.37 14.47 -0.95
C ASN A 151 -0.65 13.06 -1.45
N MET A 152 -1.92 12.69 -1.62
CA MET A 152 -2.29 11.40 -2.19
C MET A 152 -2.28 11.42 -3.72
N GLN A 153 -2.27 12.55 -4.42
CA GLN A 153 -2.26 12.50 -5.89
C GLN A 153 -0.94 11.92 -6.42
N ILE A 154 -1.00 11.18 -7.53
CA ILE A 154 0.22 10.72 -8.19
C ILE A 154 0.87 11.92 -8.87
N HIS A 155 2.05 12.30 -8.40
CA HIS A 155 2.76 13.44 -8.95
C HIS A 155 3.03 13.24 -10.46
N PRO A 156 2.85 14.26 -11.32
CA PRO A 156 3.05 14.13 -12.78
C PRO A 156 4.47 13.72 -13.20
N ALA A 157 5.47 13.96 -12.35
CA ALA A 157 6.85 13.56 -12.61
C ALA A 157 7.17 12.09 -12.26
N VAL A 158 6.21 11.36 -11.67
CA VAL A 158 6.30 9.89 -11.59
C VAL A 158 6.02 9.33 -12.97
N GLU A 159 6.93 8.52 -13.50
CA GLU A 159 6.81 8.04 -14.88
C GLU A 159 5.79 6.91 -15.00
N GLN A 160 5.79 5.98 -14.04
CA GLN A 160 4.83 4.90 -13.97
C GLN A 160 4.43 4.60 -12.53
N CYS A 161 3.13 4.68 -12.26
CA CYS A 161 2.52 4.20 -11.03
C CYS A 161 1.69 2.94 -11.29
N VAL A 162 1.90 1.91 -10.48
CA VAL A 162 1.06 0.71 -10.45
C VAL A 162 0.47 0.59 -9.05
N HIS A 163 -0.85 0.67 -8.95
CA HIS A 163 -1.58 0.56 -7.69
C HIS A 163 -2.47 -0.67 -7.69
N PHE A 164 -2.17 -1.64 -6.84
CA PHE A 164 -3.07 -2.76 -6.60
C PHE A 164 -4.01 -2.46 -5.43
N VAL A 165 -5.29 -2.78 -5.55
CA VAL A 165 -6.33 -2.47 -4.55
C VAL A 165 -7.14 -3.71 -4.17
N ALA A 166 -7.57 -3.79 -2.90
CA ALA A 166 -8.32 -4.92 -2.37
C ALA A 166 -9.81 -4.80 -2.70
N GLY A 167 -10.41 -5.86 -3.24
CA GLY A 167 -11.82 -5.89 -3.64
C GLY A 167 -12.81 -6.23 -2.52
N HIS A 168 -12.34 -6.74 -1.38
CA HIS A 168 -13.18 -7.18 -0.25
C HIS A 168 -12.76 -6.60 1.10
N GLU A 169 -12.04 -5.48 1.14
CA GLU A 169 -11.79 -4.76 2.39
C GLU A 169 -13.05 -4.00 2.81
N VAL A 170 -13.49 -4.19 4.06
CA VAL A 170 -14.80 -3.70 4.55
C VAL A 170 -14.69 -2.83 5.79
N ARG A 171 -13.49 -2.68 6.36
CA ARG A 171 -13.28 -1.95 7.60
C ARG A 171 -13.27 -0.45 7.32
N ALA A 172 -14.11 0.28 8.04
CA ALA A 172 -14.13 1.74 8.02
C ALA A 172 -12.79 2.39 8.42
N SER A 173 -11.91 1.66 9.14
CA SER A 173 -10.57 2.12 9.48
C SER A 173 -9.53 1.92 8.37
N PHE A 174 -9.91 1.35 7.23
CA PHE A 174 -9.06 1.13 6.06
C PHE A 174 -9.76 1.68 4.80
N PRO A 175 -10.11 2.98 4.76
CA PRO A 175 -10.62 3.59 3.55
C PRO A 175 -9.51 3.59 2.49
N LEU A 176 -9.87 3.18 1.27
CA LEU A 176 -8.97 3.16 0.12
C LEU A 176 -8.79 4.57 -0.43
N ASP A 177 -7.53 4.99 -0.58
CA ASP A 177 -7.15 6.14 -1.40
C ASP A 177 -6.87 5.69 -2.83
N SER A 178 -7.83 5.87 -3.73
CA SER A 178 -7.63 5.59 -5.17
C SER A 178 -6.62 6.58 -5.79
N VAL A 179 -5.98 6.19 -6.90
CA VAL A 179 -5.17 7.12 -7.71
C VAL A 179 -6.00 8.10 -8.53
N ARG A 180 -7.33 7.95 -8.56
CA ARG A 180 -8.22 8.82 -9.34
C ARG A 180 -8.32 10.22 -8.73
N VAL A 181 -8.21 11.23 -9.58
CA VAL A 181 -8.49 12.64 -9.25
C VAL A 181 -9.80 13.03 -9.93
N ASN A 182 -10.79 13.52 -9.18
CA ASN A 182 -12.06 13.98 -9.75
C ASN A 182 -12.72 12.95 -10.71
N GLY A 183 -12.58 11.66 -10.37
CA GLY A 183 -13.12 10.56 -11.17
C GLY A 183 -12.28 10.13 -12.38
N VAL A 184 -11.13 10.77 -12.62
CA VAL A 184 -10.26 10.48 -13.78
C VAL A 184 -8.98 9.79 -13.32
N TYR A 185 -8.55 8.78 -14.07
CA TYR A 185 -7.24 8.15 -13.88
C TYR A 185 -6.14 9.02 -14.49
N PRO A 186 -5.06 9.34 -13.76
CA PRO A 186 -3.95 10.08 -14.35
C PRO A 186 -3.22 9.18 -15.36
N GLY A 187 -2.70 9.78 -16.44
CA GLY A 187 -2.13 9.04 -17.57
C GLY A 187 -0.86 8.23 -17.22
N ASN A 188 -0.23 8.51 -16.09
CA ASN A 188 0.94 7.81 -15.57
C ASN A 188 0.59 6.75 -14.51
N ALA A 189 -0.69 6.43 -14.27
CA ALA A 189 -1.08 5.43 -13.28
C ALA A 189 -2.00 4.32 -13.84
N LYS A 190 -1.75 3.10 -13.37
CA LYS A 190 -2.60 1.92 -13.58
C LYS A 190 -3.09 1.44 -12.21
N GLU A 191 -4.39 1.31 -12.05
CA GLU A 191 -5.01 0.77 -10.83
C GLU A 191 -5.67 -0.58 -11.14
N VAL A 192 -5.35 -1.62 -10.36
CA VAL A 192 -5.82 -2.99 -10.58
C VAL A 192 -6.42 -3.55 -9.30
N MET A 193 -7.69 -3.97 -9.36
CA MET A 193 -8.35 -4.59 -8.23
C MET A 193 -8.09 -6.10 -8.19
N TYR A 194 -7.70 -6.60 -7.04
CA TYR A 194 -7.58 -8.02 -6.74
C TYR A 194 -8.70 -8.45 -5.80
N PRO A 195 -9.22 -9.70 -5.90
CA PRO A 195 -10.02 -10.25 -4.81
C PRO A 195 -9.24 -10.23 -3.51
N GLY A 196 -9.93 -10.18 -2.37
CA GLY A 196 -9.36 -10.31 -1.04
C GLY A 196 -9.49 -9.05 -0.20
N ALA A 197 -9.17 -9.17 1.09
CA ALA A 197 -9.03 -8.05 2.00
C ALA A 197 -7.62 -7.45 1.94
N HIS A 198 -7.38 -6.39 2.71
CA HIS A 198 -6.14 -5.59 2.70
C HIS A 198 -4.84 -6.41 2.71
N SER A 199 -4.73 -7.39 3.62
CA SER A 199 -3.54 -8.25 3.75
C SER A 199 -3.57 -9.49 2.88
N ASP A 200 -4.70 -9.82 2.25
CA ASP A 200 -4.69 -10.80 1.15
C ASP A 200 -4.03 -10.22 -0.10
N LEU A 201 -3.99 -8.88 -0.21
CA LEU A 201 -3.29 -8.16 -1.28
C LEU A 201 -1.84 -7.84 -0.90
N GLY A 202 -1.63 -7.10 0.19
CA GLY A 202 -0.28 -6.62 0.56
C GLY A 202 0.53 -7.57 1.44
N GLY A 203 -0.05 -8.69 1.84
CA GLY A 203 0.58 -9.66 2.75
C GLY A 203 0.46 -9.30 4.23
N GLY A 204 0.98 -10.20 5.07
CA GLY A 204 1.06 -10.02 6.53
C GLY A 204 0.09 -10.86 7.36
N TYR A 205 -0.71 -11.74 6.73
CA TYR A 205 -1.39 -12.79 7.47
C TYR A 205 -0.39 -13.86 7.93
N SER A 206 -0.67 -14.51 9.06
CA SER A 206 0.04 -15.72 9.45
C SER A 206 -0.54 -16.93 8.73
N SER A 207 0.27 -17.98 8.60
CA SER A 207 -0.20 -19.28 8.14
C SER A 207 -1.45 -19.71 8.91
N ASN A 208 -2.46 -20.14 8.18
CA ASN A 208 -3.78 -20.57 8.64
C ASN A 208 -4.55 -19.51 9.44
N ALA A 209 -4.23 -18.22 9.27
CA ALA A 209 -5.05 -17.12 9.77
C ALA A 209 -6.49 -17.30 9.30
N VAL A 210 -7.41 -17.23 10.26
CA VAL A 210 -8.86 -17.51 10.07
C VAL A 210 -9.19 -18.81 9.31
N GLY A 211 -8.27 -19.78 9.24
CA GLY A 211 -8.48 -21.07 8.58
C GLY A 211 -8.37 -21.06 7.05
N ILE A 212 -7.91 -19.97 6.43
CA ILE A 212 -7.99 -19.76 4.97
C ILE A 212 -6.81 -20.42 4.22
N ALA A 213 -5.58 -20.05 4.53
CA ALA A 213 -4.36 -20.52 3.86
C ALA A 213 -3.57 -21.45 4.80
N PRO A 214 -3.69 -22.79 4.71
CA PRO A 214 -3.07 -23.70 5.69
C PRO A 214 -1.56 -23.52 5.80
N GLU A 215 -0.90 -23.26 4.67
CA GLU A 215 0.53 -22.97 4.57
C GLU A 215 0.75 -21.55 4.03
N ILE A 216 1.92 -20.96 4.31
CA ILE A 216 2.34 -19.66 3.77
C ILE A 216 2.31 -19.68 2.23
N ALA A 217 2.61 -20.83 1.62
CA ALA A 217 2.54 -21.00 0.16
C ALA A 217 1.14 -20.82 -0.42
N ASN A 218 0.09 -20.99 0.40
CA ASN A 218 -1.29 -20.80 0.00
C ASN A 218 -1.78 -19.36 0.14
N GLU A 219 -0.97 -18.45 0.70
CA GLU A 219 -1.36 -17.05 0.87
C GLU A 219 -1.56 -16.37 -0.48
N MET A 220 -2.74 -15.77 -0.65
CA MET A 220 -3.12 -15.17 -1.92
C MET A 220 -2.26 -13.94 -2.26
N ALA A 221 -1.66 -13.27 -1.26
CA ALA A 221 -0.78 -12.11 -1.43
C ALA A 221 0.47 -12.39 -2.30
N ARG A 222 0.83 -13.66 -2.48
CA ARG A 222 1.90 -14.07 -3.40
C ARG A 222 1.59 -13.74 -4.86
N ILE A 223 0.31 -13.78 -5.26
CA ILE A 223 -0.13 -13.46 -6.63
C ILE A 223 0.14 -11.98 -6.97
N PRO A 224 -0.42 -11.00 -6.25
CA PRO A 224 -0.13 -9.59 -6.49
C PRO A 224 1.33 -9.24 -6.21
N GLY A 225 1.99 -9.91 -5.24
CA GLY A 225 3.43 -9.75 -5.01
C GLY A 225 4.27 -10.13 -6.24
N ALA A 226 4.02 -11.31 -6.82
CA ALA A 226 4.68 -11.76 -8.05
C ALA A 226 4.36 -10.86 -9.25
N GLN A 227 3.11 -10.40 -9.38
CA GLN A 227 2.74 -9.47 -10.45
C GLN A 227 3.48 -8.14 -10.30
N MET A 228 3.57 -7.57 -9.10
CA MET A 228 4.28 -6.30 -8.88
C MET A 228 5.78 -6.44 -9.16
N TYR A 229 6.39 -7.56 -8.76
CA TYR A 229 7.78 -7.87 -9.09
C TYR A 229 8.00 -7.89 -10.61
N ASN A 230 7.08 -8.51 -11.37
CA ASN A 230 7.14 -8.52 -12.83
C ASN A 230 6.91 -7.12 -13.44
N ASP A 231 5.89 -6.40 -13.00
CA ASP A 231 5.56 -5.05 -13.49
C ASP A 231 6.73 -4.09 -13.24
N ALA A 232 7.37 -4.16 -12.07
CA ALA A 232 8.56 -3.37 -11.73
C ALA A 232 9.76 -3.70 -12.64
N ARG A 233 10.01 -4.99 -12.90
CA ARG A 233 11.09 -5.40 -13.82
C ARG A 233 10.86 -4.92 -15.25
N ILE A 234 9.63 -5.01 -15.73
CA ILE A 234 9.23 -4.51 -17.07
C ILE A 234 9.46 -3.00 -17.15
N ALA A 235 9.18 -2.27 -16.07
CA ALA A 235 9.44 -0.83 -15.96
C ALA A 235 10.94 -0.47 -15.79
N GLY A 236 11.84 -1.45 -15.77
CA GLY A 236 13.28 -1.23 -15.67
C GLY A 236 13.82 -1.04 -14.25
N VAL A 237 13.04 -1.39 -13.22
CA VAL A 237 13.54 -1.45 -11.84
C VAL A 237 14.64 -2.52 -11.76
N PRO A 238 15.83 -2.23 -11.18
CA PRO A 238 16.97 -3.14 -11.15
C PRO A 238 16.81 -4.25 -10.11
N LEU A 239 15.69 -4.98 -10.16
CA LEU A 239 15.46 -6.18 -9.36
C LEU A 239 16.27 -7.35 -9.94
N VAL A 240 16.75 -8.23 -9.07
CA VAL A 240 17.45 -9.47 -9.47
C VAL A 240 16.51 -10.33 -10.30
N ASN A 241 17.00 -10.96 -11.38
CA ASN A 241 16.23 -11.89 -12.20
C ASN A 241 15.87 -13.17 -11.43
N TRP A 242 14.86 -13.89 -11.92
CA TRP A 242 14.36 -15.09 -11.24
C TRP A 242 15.48 -16.07 -10.86
N ASP A 243 16.34 -16.40 -11.82
CA ASP A 243 17.45 -17.36 -11.62
C ASP A 243 18.50 -16.87 -10.62
N GLY A 244 18.63 -15.56 -10.42
CA GLY A 244 19.54 -14.96 -9.44
C GLY A 244 18.92 -14.73 -8.05
N LEU A 245 17.61 -14.90 -7.89
CA LEU A 245 16.96 -14.75 -6.59
C LEU A 245 17.42 -15.85 -5.61
N LEU A 246 17.54 -15.46 -4.34
CA LEU A 246 17.68 -16.43 -3.25
C LEU A 246 16.50 -17.40 -3.27
N LYS A 247 16.74 -18.67 -2.88
CA LYS A 247 15.69 -19.70 -2.85
C LYS A 247 14.49 -19.32 -1.97
N THR A 248 14.74 -18.59 -0.89
CA THR A 248 13.69 -18.03 -0.03
C THR A 248 12.83 -17.00 -0.76
N ALA A 249 13.44 -16.07 -1.50
CA ALA A 249 12.72 -15.09 -2.30
C ALA A 249 11.95 -15.75 -3.46
N GLN A 250 12.54 -16.74 -4.14
CA GLN A 250 11.81 -17.56 -5.13
C GLN A 250 10.60 -18.23 -4.51
N ALA A 251 10.76 -18.80 -3.30
CA ALA A 251 9.66 -19.40 -2.57
C ALA A 251 8.58 -18.36 -2.25
N ASP A 252 8.91 -17.15 -1.82
CA ASP A 252 7.94 -16.09 -1.52
C ASP A 252 7.13 -15.63 -2.74
N PHE A 253 7.71 -15.67 -3.94
CA PHE A 253 7.00 -15.38 -5.19
C PHE A 253 6.31 -16.60 -5.83
N THR A 254 6.58 -17.80 -5.35
CA THR A 254 5.98 -19.03 -5.91
C THR A 254 4.60 -19.24 -5.31
N VAL A 255 3.57 -19.15 -6.16
CA VAL A 255 2.17 -19.37 -5.78
C VAL A 255 1.87 -20.86 -5.76
N ALA A 256 1.24 -21.38 -4.70
CA ALA A 256 0.80 -22.77 -4.68
C ALA A 256 -0.19 -23.06 -5.83
N PRO A 257 -0.09 -24.23 -6.51
CA PRO A 257 -0.98 -24.55 -7.63
C PRO A 257 -2.46 -24.48 -7.29
N THR A 258 -2.85 -24.86 -6.07
CA THR A 258 -4.23 -24.76 -5.57
C THR A 258 -4.70 -23.31 -5.46
N THR A 259 -3.87 -22.43 -4.88
CA THR A 259 -4.17 -21.00 -4.77
C THR A 259 -4.29 -20.34 -6.14
N ALA A 260 -3.41 -20.70 -7.09
CA ALA A 260 -3.52 -20.22 -8.47
C ALA A 260 -4.81 -20.71 -9.15
N ALA A 261 -5.19 -21.98 -8.94
CA ALA A 261 -6.43 -22.54 -9.48
C ALA A 261 -7.68 -21.84 -8.90
N ASP A 262 -7.72 -21.63 -7.59
CA ASP A 262 -8.84 -20.97 -6.91
C ASP A 262 -8.97 -19.50 -7.34
N PHE A 263 -7.85 -18.78 -7.45
CA PHE A 263 -7.82 -17.42 -7.97
C PHE A 263 -8.36 -17.36 -9.40
N ASN A 264 -7.86 -18.21 -10.29
CA ASN A 264 -8.32 -18.25 -11.68
C ASN A 264 -9.80 -18.64 -11.79
N ALA A 265 -10.27 -19.57 -10.94
CA ALA A 265 -11.68 -19.93 -10.86
C ALA A 265 -12.56 -18.75 -10.42
N TYR A 266 -12.10 -17.97 -9.43
CA TYR A 266 -12.76 -16.74 -9.03
C TYR A 266 -12.82 -15.72 -10.17
N ILE A 267 -11.69 -15.42 -10.81
CA ILE A 267 -11.64 -14.45 -11.93
C ILE A 267 -12.57 -14.87 -13.07
N LYS A 268 -12.57 -16.15 -13.44
CA LYS A 268 -13.44 -16.70 -14.49
C LYS A 268 -14.93 -16.65 -14.13
N SER A 269 -15.28 -16.93 -12.88
CA SER A 269 -16.67 -17.08 -12.44
C SER A 269 -17.32 -15.77 -12.01
N SER A 270 -16.52 -14.82 -11.52
CA SER A 270 -16.99 -13.54 -11.00
C SER A 270 -17.57 -12.64 -12.09
N LYS A 271 -17.10 -12.80 -13.35
CA LYS A 271 -17.50 -12.01 -14.52
C LYS A 271 -17.45 -10.50 -14.26
N ILE A 272 -16.51 -10.08 -13.41
CA ILE A 272 -16.33 -8.67 -13.06
C ILE A 272 -15.84 -7.94 -14.30
N THR A 273 -16.56 -6.88 -14.65
CA THR A 273 -16.25 -6.04 -15.79
C THR A 273 -15.29 -4.93 -15.38
N ALA A 274 -14.38 -4.58 -16.28
CA ALA A 274 -13.51 -3.42 -16.10
C ALA A 274 -14.36 -2.14 -16.01
N GLY A 275 -13.94 -1.23 -15.14
CA GLY A 275 -14.62 0.02 -14.89
C GLY A 275 -13.84 0.85 -13.90
N SER A 276 -14.47 1.87 -13.34
CA SER A 276 -13.88 2.59 -12.22
C SER A 276 -13.69 1.70 -11.00
N VAL A 277 -12.75 2.06 -10.13
CA VAL A 277 -12.53 1.38 -8.85
C VAL A 277 -13.80 1.17 -8.03
N GLY A 278 -14.71 2.15 -8.02
CA GLY A 278 -15.99 2.03 -7.32
C GLY A 278 -16.92 0.98 -7.94
N GLN A 279 -16.98 0.90 -9.27
CA GLN A 279 -17.77 -0.10 -9.98
C GLN A 279 -17.17 -1.51 -9.81
N ALA A 280 -15.84 -1.64 -9.89
CA ALA A 280 -15.18 -2.91 -9.64
C ALA A 280 -15.42 -3.38 -8.19
N HIS A 281 -15.24 -2.47 -7.22
CA HIS A 281 -15.47 -2.77 -5.80
C HIS A 281 -16.92 -3.22 -5.54
N GLN A 282 -17.91 -2.53 -6.11
CA GLN A 282 -19.32 -2.94 -5.99
C GLN A 282 -19.56 -4.36 -6.53
N GLN A 283 -18.97 -4.71 -7.67
CA GLN A 283 -19.09 -6.05 -8.25
C GLN A 283 -18.43 -7.11 -7.35
N HIS A 284 -17.20 -6.88 -6.88
CA HIS A 284 -16.52 -7.77 -5.92
C HIS A 284 -17.34 -7.94 -4.63
N MET A 285 -17.80 -6.84 -4.05
CA MET A 285 -18.58 -6.84 -2.82
C MET A 285 -19.95 -7.53 -2.97
N SER A 286 -20.60 -7.43 -4.14
CA SER A 286 -21.85 -8.15 -4.39
C SER A 286 -21.67 -9.67 -4.25
N LEU A 287 -20.56 -10.22 -4.74
CA LEU A 287 -20.23 -11.64 -4.63
C LEU A 287 -19.88 -12.03 -3.19
N TYR A 288 -19.08 -11.20 -2.52
CA TYR A 288 -18.73 -11.40 -1.11
C TYR A 288 -19.96 -11.41 -0.20
N LEU A 289 -20.86 -10.44 -0.35
CA LEU A 289 -22.10 -10.35 0.43
C LEU A 289 -23.05 -11.50 0.12
N SER A 290 -23.14 -11.93 -1.15
CA SER A 290 -23.93 -13.11 -1.55
C SER A 290 -23.39 -14.39 -0.91
N TYR A 291 -22.06 -14.58 -0.92
CA TYR A 291 -21.42 -15.70 -0.24
C TYR A 291 -21.72 -15.70 1.27
N ARG A 292 -21.59 -14.55 1.92
CA ARG A 292 -21.91 -14.42 3.35
C ARG A 292 -23.37 -14.69 3.65
N TYR A 293 -24.28 -14.20 2.81
CA TYR A 293 -25.71 -14.46 2.95
C TYR A 293 -26.05 -15.95 2.80
N LYS A 294 -25.49 -16.63 1.79
CA LYS A 294 -25.70 -18.06 1.54
C LYS A 294 -25.31 -18.93 2.74
N TYR A 295 -24.19 -18.61 3.39
CA TYR A 295 -23.64 -19.43 4.48
C TYR A 295 -23.90 -18.84 5.88
N ARG A 296 -24.78 -17.85 6.00
CA ARG A 296 -24.97 -17.09 7.24
C ARG A 296 -25.42 -17.92 8.45
N ASN A 297 -26.09 -19.05 8.20
CA ASN A 297 -26.59 -19.99 9.21
C ASN A 297 -25.78 -21.29 9.28
N SER A 298 -24.80 -21.46 8.39
CA SER A 298 -24.02 -22.70 8.23
C SER A 298 -22.52 -22.43 8.05
N ILE A 299 -22.03 -21.24 8.44
CA ILE A 299 -20.60 -20.90 8.29
C ILE A 299 -19.70 -21.89 9.03
N ASN A 300 -20.23 -22.50 10.09
CA ASN A 300 -19.54 -23.53 10.86
C ASN A 300 -19.30 -24.82 10.06
N SER A 301 -20.08 -25.13 9.03
CA SER A 301 -19.89 -26.31 8.20
C SER A 301 -18.81 -26.11 7.13
N LEU A 302 -18.32 -24.89 6.94
CA LEU A 302 -17.37 -24.58 5.89
C LEU A 302 -15.96 -25.07 6.25
N PRO A 303 -15.17 -25.57 5.27
CA PRO A 303 -13.84 -26.12 5.51
C PRO A 303 -12.89 -25.16 6.25
N PHE A 304 -12.90 -23.86 5.90
CA PHE A 304 -12.04 -22.88 6.55
C PHE A 304 -12.40 -22.71 8.03
N TYR A 305 -13.71 -22.71 8.37
CA TYR A 305 -14.14 -22.61 9.76
C TYR A 305 -13.66 -23.83 10.54
N GLN A 306 -13.77 -25.04 9.97
CA GLN A 306 -13.32 -26.26 10.65
C GLN A 306 -11.82 -26.24 10.97
N ARG A 307 -11.00 -25.74 10.04
CA ARG A 307 -9.54 -25.55 10.21
C ARG A 307 -9.14 -24.43 11.15
N ALA A 308 -10.00 -23.43 11.36
CA ALA A 308 -9.69 -22.28 12.19
C ALA A 308 -9.45 -22.67 13.67
N SER A 309 -8.50 -21.99 14.31
CA SER A 309 -8.26 -22.13 15.76
C SER A 309 -9.50 -21.72 16.57
N PRO A 310 -9.62 -22.12 17.85
CA PRO A 310 -10.72 -21.68 18.70
C PRO A 310 -10.87 -20.15 18.79
N SER A 311 -9.75 -19.42 18.86
CA SER A 311 -9.76 -17.94 18.86
C SER A 311 -10.27 -17.37 17.53
N HIS A 312 -9.81 -17.89 16.39
CA HIS A 312 -10.29 -17.45 15.08
C HIS A 312 -11.76 -17.79 14.85
N LYS A 313 -12.24 -18.97 15.31
CA LYS A 313 -13.66 -19.33 15.29
C LYS A 313 -14.52 -18.31 16.04
N SER A 314 -14.03 -17.78 17.16
CA SER A 314 -14.71 -16.70 17.89
C SER A 314 -14.84 -15.44 17.05
N PHE A 315 -13.75 -14.98 16.39
CA PHE A 315 -13.79 -13.81 15.51
C PHE A 315 -14.73 -14.01 14.31
N ILE A 316 -14.69 -15.18 13.67
CA ILE A 316 -15.58 -15.52 12.55
C ILE A 316 -17.05 -15.48 13.02
N ARG A 317 -17.35 -15.99 14.21
CA ARG A 317 -18.71 -15.94 14.78
C ARG A 317 -19.16 -14.49 15.01
N VAL A 318 -18.35 -13.66 15.67
CA VAL A 318 -18.69 -12.24 15.91
C VAL A 318 -19.01 -11.51 14.61
N THR A 319 -18.20 -11.71 13.57
CA THR A 319 -18.44 -11.07 12.26
C THR A 319 -19.72 -11.57 11.60
N THR A 320 -20.04 -12.87 11.73
CA THR A 320 -21.27 -13.49 11.20
C THR A 320 -22.50 -13.00 11.94
N ASP A 321 -22.47 -12.98 13.26
CA ASP A 321 -23.57 -12.49 14.10
C ASP A 321 -23.85 -11.00 13.84
N THR A 322 -22.78 -10.21 13.68
CA THR A 322 -22.89 -8.80 13.31
C THR A 322 -23.53 -8.62 11.94
N PHE A 323 -23.16 -9.44 10.96
CA PHE A 323 -23.79 -9.42 9.64
C PHE A 323 -25.28 -9.79 9.72
N ASN A 324 -25.63 -10.86 10.43
CA ASN A 324 -27.03 -11.28 10.63
C ASN A 324 -27.85 -10.23 11.38
N LYS A 325 -27.26 -9.55 12.38
CA LYS A 325 -27.90 -8.43 13.07
C LYS A 325 -28.16 -7.26 12.11
N ARG A 326 -27.19 -6.88 11.27
CA ARG A 326 -27.35 -5.78 10.30
C ARG A 326 -28.36 -6.11 9.21
N MET A 327 -28.38 -7.34 8.71
CA MET A 327 -29.38 -7.80 7.74
C MET A 327 -30.81 -7.68 8.28
N ARG A 328 -31.03 -8.06 9.54
CA ARG A 328 -32.32 -7.91 10.24
C ARG A 328 -32.73 -6.45 10.46
N ALA A 329 -31.78 -5.50 10.47
CA ALA A 329 -32.07 -4.08 10.63
C ALA A 329 -32.34 -3.37 9.29
N LEU A 330 -31.72 -3.84 8.20
CA LEU A 330 -31.91 -3.29 6.86
C LEU A 330 -33.25 -3.68 6.24
N MET A 331 -33.77 -4.84 6.61
CA MET A 331 -35.06 -5.31 6.19
C MET A 331 -36.00 -5.24 7.39
N ASN A 332 -37.16 -4.60 7.27
CA ASN A 332 -38.31 -4.88 8.15
C ASN A 332 -38.84 -6.32 7.92
N TYR A 333 -37.94 -7.31 7.73
CA TYR A 333 -38.21 -8.72 7.53
C TYR A 333 -37.91 -9.46 8.84
N SER A 334 -38.92 -10.17 9.34
CA SER A 334 -38.79 -11.18 10.37
C SER A 334 -38.02 -12.38 9.83
N ILE A 335 -36.69 -12.32 9.76
CA ILE A 335 -35.86 -13.50 9.48
C ILE A 335 -35.88 -14.36 10.75
N SER A 336 -36.60 -15.48 10.71
CA SER A 336 -36.60 -16.45 11.80
C SER A 336 -35.17 -17.00 12.00
N PRO A 337 -34.74 -17.29 13.25
CA PRO A 337 -33.48 -18.00 13.49
C PRO A 337 -33.36 -19.34 12.74
N SER A 338 -34.50 -19.89 12.27
CA SER A 338 -34.61 -21.15 11.53
C SER A 338 -34.78 -20.98 10.01
N ASP A 339 -34.65 -19.78 9.47
CA ASP A 339 -34.92 -19.56 8.03
C ASP A 339 -33.74 -20.09 7.19
N GLU A 340 -33.92 -21.27 6.58
CA GLU A 340 -32.93 -21.95 5.72
C GLU A 340 -32.86 -21.37 4.29
N LYS A 341 -33.68 -20.38 3.95
CA LYS A 341 -33.73 -19.80 2.59
C LYS A 341 -32.67 -18.74 2.32
#